data_AF-A0A238UE67-F1
#
_entry.id   AF-A0A238UE67-F1
#
_cell.length_a   1.000
_cell.length_b   1.000
_cell.length_c   1.000
_cell.angle_alpha   90.00
_cell.angle_beta   90.00
_cell.angle_gamma   90.00
#
_symmetry.space_group_name_H-M   'P 1'
#
loop_
_entity.id
_entity.type
_entity.pdbx_description
1 polymer ?
#
loop_
_entity_poly.entity_id
_entity_poly.type
_entity_poly.pdbx_seq_one_letter_code
_entity_poly.pdbx_strand_id
1 'polypeptide(L)'
;MEQIKTVYTNDIGISFQWVNSCKQLTQVIFRDTGFHLTTNEIELFLEQTIDAKRQKKCSECMESRNCRSLLLRTPSNKVSLAVSMVDLGQIEDLLKGTLFQLKFNDYIEEICKN
;
A
#
# COMPACT_ATOMS: atom_id res chain seq x y z
N MET A 1 26.31 -2.70 2.70
CA MET A 1 24.90 -2.63 3.15
C MET A 1 24.11 -2.06 2.01
N GLU A 2 23.09 -2.76 1.53
CA GLU A 2 22.17 -2.18 0.56
C GLU A 2 21.41 -1.03 1.24
N GLN A 3 21.51 0.17 0.68
CA GLN A 3 20.90 1.35 1.26
C GLN A 3 19.42 1.38 0.87
N ILE A 4 18.55 1.48 1.88
CA ILE A 4 17.11 1.68 1.68
C ILE A 4 16.79 3.17 1.73
N LYS A 5 15.95 3.63 0.82
CA LYS A 5 15.33 4.95 0.85
C LYS A 5 13.88 4.75 1.26
N THR A 6 13.57 5.05 2.52
CA THR A 6 12.18 5.06 3.00
C THR A 6 11.37 6.08 2.20
N VAL A 7 10.20 5.65 1.73
CA VAL A 7 9.26 6.48 0.98
C VAL A 7 8.16 6.98 1.92
N TYR A 8 7.50 6.07 2.64
CA TYR A 8 6.45 6.44 3.59
C TYR A 8 6.31 5.37 4.68
N THR A 9 5.82 5.74 5.87
CA THR A 9 5.52 4.78 6.93
C THR A 9 4.36 5.29 7.77
N ASN A 10 3.58 4.34 8.29
CA ASN A 10 2.55 4.59 9.28
C ASN A 10 2.46 3.37 10.22
N ASP A 11 1.45 3.35 11.07
CA ASP A 11 1.31 2.34 12.13
C ASP A 11 1.18 0.89 11.63
N ILE A 12 0.73 0.65 10.39
CA ILE A 12 0.55 -0.72 9.86
C ILE A 12 1.76 -1.21 9.05
N GLY A 13 2.62 -0.29 8.58
CA GLY A 13 3.64 -0.66 7.62
C GLY A 13 4.59 0.45 7.16
N ILE A 14 5.43 0.06 6.21
CA ILE A 14 6.48 0.88 5.62
C ILE A 14 6.55 0.65 4.13
N SER A 15 6.88 1.69 3.38
CA SER A 15 7.29 1.59 1.99
C SER A 15 8.69 2.16 1.78
N PHE A 16 9.47 1.52 0.92
CA PHE A 16 10.83 1.95 0.61
C PHE A 16 11.28 1.47 -0.77
N GLN A 17 12.33 2.10 -1.28
CA GLN A 17 13.03 1.71 -2.49
C GLN A 17 14.49 1.38 -2.17
N TRP A 18 15.07 0.43 -2.89
CA TRP A 18 16.49 0.14 -2.82
C TRP A 18 17.28 1.13 -3.68
N VAL A 19 18.28 1.78 -3.10
CA VAL A 19 19.07 2.82 -3.79
C VAL A 19 19.83 2.27 -5.00
N ASN A 20 20.23 0.99 -4.96
CA ASN A 20 21.04 0.35 -6.01
C ASN A 20 20.28 -0.68 -6.85
N SER A 21 18.93 -0.65 -6.84
CA SER A 21 18.16 -1.60 -7.64
C SER A 21 18.02 -1.11 -9.09
N CYS A 22 18.36 -1.97 -10.05
CA CYS A 22 18.11 -1.72 -11.48
C CYS A 22 16.61 -1.60 -11.82
N LYS A 23 15.72 -2.06 -10.92
CA LYS A 23 14.27 -1.90 -11.06
C LYS A 23 13.76 -0.91 -10.03
N GLN A 24 13.07 0.14 -10.47
CA GLN A 24 12.35 1.10 -9.61
C GLN A 24 11.06 0.47 -9.03
N LEU A 25 11.21 -0.66 -8.34
CA LEU A 25 10.11 -1.27 -7.59
C LEU A 25 10.13 -0.70 -6.17
N THR A 26 8.96 -0.24 -5.75
CA THR A 26 8.72 0.17 -4.37
C THR A 26 8.26 -1.05 -3.60
N GLN A 27 8.95 -1.37 -2.51
CA GLN A 27 8.48 -2.39 -1.58
C GLN A 27 7.50 -1.77 -0.62
N VAL A 28 6.30 -2.32 -0.53
CA VAL A 28 5.29 -1.96 0.46
C VAL A 28 5.12 -3.15 1.40
N ILE A 29 5.44 -2.97 2.68
CA ILE A 29 5.41 -4.01 3.69
C ILE A 29 4.38 -3.66 4.76
N PHE A 30 3.45 -4.58 5.00
CA PHE A 30 2.51 -4.53 6.12
C PHE A 30 2.12 -5.95 6.54
N ARG A 31 1.80 -6.16 7.82
CA ARG A 31 1.39 -7.48 8.35
C ARG A 31 2.28 -8.65 7.88
N ASP A 32 3.59 -8.47 8.02
CA ASP A 32 4.62 -9.46 7.66
C ASP A 32 4.66 -9.86 6.17
N THR A 33 3.92 -9.13 5.31
CA THR A 33 3.87 -9.39 3.86
C THR A 33 4.49 -8.22 3.12
N GLY A 34 5.45 -8.51 2.23
CA GLY A 34 6.08 -7.52 1.36
C GLY A 34 5.61 -7.64 -0.08
N PHE A 35 5.17 -6.52 -0.66
CA PHE A 35 4.78 -6.41 -2.05
C PHE A 35 5.80 -5.59 -2.83
N HIS A 36 6.31 -6.12 -3.93
CA HIS A 36 7.19 -5.40 -4.84
C HIS A 36 6.34 -4.82 -5.96
N LEU A 37 6.10 -3.51 -5.92
CA LEU A 37 5.11 -2.86 -6.76
C LEU A 37 5.74 -1.75 -7.60
N THR A 38 5.30 -1.65 -8.84
CA THR A 38 5.43 -0.44 -9.66
C THR A 38 4.46 0.63 -9.17
N THR A 39 4.69 1.89 -9.55
CA THR A 39 3.77 3.00 -9.23
C THR A 39 2.34 2.70 -9.70
N ASN A 40 2.17 2.14 -10.90
CA ASN A 40 0.85 1.77 -11.43
C ASN A 40 0.19 0.64 -10.61
N GLU A 41 0.96 -0.33 -10.13
CA GLU A 41 0.42 -1.38 -9.26
C GLU A 41 0.03 -0.84 -7.88
N ILE A 42 0.72 0.19 -7.37
CA ILE A 42 0.31 0.89 -6.14
C ILE A 42 -1.02 1.62 -6.36
N GLU A 43 -1.21 2.28 -7.50
CA GLU A 43 -2.48 2.92 -7.88
C GLU A 43 -3.62 1.89 -7.96
N LEU A 44 -3.39 0.78 -8.67
CA LEU A 44 -4.35 -0.32 -8.74
C LEU A 44 -4.66 -0.89 -7.36
N PHE A 45 -3.65 -1.04 -6.49
CA PHE A 45 -3.88 -1.55 -5.15
C PHE A 45 -4.73 -0.59 -4.31
N LEU A 46 -4.52 0.71 -4.48
CA LEU A 46 -5.30 1.75 -3.81
C LEU A 46 -6.77 1.68 -4.26
N GLU A 47 -7.03 1.53 -5.55
CA GLU A 47 -8.39 1.35 -6.08
C GLU A 47 -9.06 0.09 -5.49
N GLN A 48 -8.36 -1.05 -5.48
CA GLN A 48 -8.84 -2.29 -4.87
C GLN A 48 -9.13 -2.13 -3.38
N THR A 49 -8.33 -1.32 -2.67
CA THR A 49 -8.52 -1.00 -1.26
C THR A 49 -9.78 -0.17 -1.05
N ILE A 50 -10.02 0.84 -1.89
CA ILE A 50 -11.23 1.67 -1.84
C ILE A 50 -12.47 0.83 -2.13
N ASP A 51 -12.41 -0.05 -3.12
CA ASP A 51 -13.52 -0.94 -3.45
C ASP A 51 -13.80 -1.96 -2.33
N ALA A 52 -12.76 -2.45 -1.65
CA ALA A 52 -12.92 -3.29 -0.47
C ALA A 52 -13.63 -2.56 0.69
N LYS A 53 -13.46 -1.24 0.86
CA LYS A 53 -14.22 -0.45 1.86
C LYS A 53 -15.71 -0.40 1.57
N ARG A 54 -16.08 -0.49 0.29
CA ARG A 54 -17.48 -0.43 -0.17
C ARG A 54 -18.21 -1.76 -0.02
N GLN A 55 -17.49 -2.87 0.20
CA GLN A 55 -18.11 -4.16 0.43
C GLN A 55 -19.00 -4.13 1.69
N LYS A 56 -20.17 -4.78 1.62
CA LYS A 56 -21.13 -4.78 2.73
C LYS A 56 -20.49 -5.42 3.97
N LYS A 57 -20.60 -4.72 5.10
CA LYS A 57 -20.20 -5.23 6.41
C LYS A 57 -21.02 -6.46 6.76
N CYS A 58 -20.43 -7.39 7.52
CA CYS A 58 -21.20 -8.45 8.15
C CYS A 58 -22.24 -7.83 9.09
N SER A 59 -23.52 -7.99 8.76
CA SER A 59 -24.64 -7.40 9.50
C SER A 59 -24.76 -7.93 10.94
N GLU A 60 -24.18 -9.10 11.21
CA GLU A 60 -24.36 -9.87 12.45
C GLU A 60 -23.09 -9.94 13.31
N CYS A 61 -22.02 -9.21 12.95
CA CYS A 61 -20.76 -9.32 13.69
C CYS A 61 -20.72 -8.37 14.90
N MET A 62 -20.73 -8.96 16.11
CA MET A 62 -20.58 -8.22 17.37
C MET A 62 -19.22 -7.51 17.50
N GLU A 63 -18.18 -7.99 16.79
CA GLU A 63 -16.81 -7.44 16.75
C GLU A 63 -16.55 -6.57 15.50
N SER A 64 -17.51 -5.71 15.15
CA SER A 64 -17.59 -5.04 13.83
C SER A 64 -16.37 -4.19 13.40
N ARG A 65 -15.49 -3.77 14.32
CA ARG A 65 -14.30 -2.95 13.99
C ARG A 65 -13.06 -3.79 13.67
N ASN A 66 -12.84 -4.90 14.37
CA ASN A 66 -11.65 -5.75 14.24
C ASN A 66 -11.90 -7.03 13.45
N CYS A 67 -13.15 -7.31 13.07
CA CYS A 67 -13.49 -8.48 12.27
C CYS A 67 -12.75 -8.45 10.92
N ARG A 68 -11.92 -9.47 10.66
CA ARG A 68 -11.25 -9.69 9.36
C ARG A 68 -12.20 -10.29 8.33
N SER A 69 -13.39 -9.71 8.17
CA SER A 69 -14.44 -10.20 7.27
C SER A 69 -14.28 -9.69 5.84
N LEU A 70 -13.34 -8.78 5.57
CA LEU A 70 -13.18 -8.16 4.26
C LEU A 70 -12.06 -8.83 3.49
N LEU A 71 -12.33 -9.12 2.23
CA LEU A 71 -11.36 -9.69 1.30
C LEU A 71 -10.78 -8.58 0.43
N LEU A 72 -9.52 -8.23 0.71
CA LEU A 72 -8.74 -7.30 -0.09
C LEU A 72 -8.00 -8.07 -1.18
N ARG A 73 -8.29 -7.72 -2.44
CA ARG A 73 -7.48 -8.19 -3.57
C ARG A 73 -6.15 -7.46 -3.54
N THR A 74 -5.07 -8.20 -3.79
CA THR A 74 -3.74 -7.62 -3.93
C THR A 74 -3.39 -7.44 -5.41
N PRO A 75 -2.33 -6.69 -5.75
CA PRO A 75 -1.85 -6.59 -7.12
C PRO A 75 -1.44 -7.95 -7.72
N SER A 76 -1.14 -8.93 -6.88
CA SER A 76 -1.01 -10.32 -7.33
C SER A 76 -2.39 -10.93 -7.56
N ASN A 77 -2.66 -11.36 -8.80
CA ASN A 77 -3.89 -12.04 -9.18
C ASN A 77 -4.14 -13.39 -8.47
N LYS A 78 -3.17 -13.89 -7.70
CA LYS A 78 -3.24 -15.18 -6.97
C LYS A 78 -3.30 -15.02 -5.46
N VAL A 79 -3.23 -13.79 -4.93
CA VAL A 79 -3.18 -13.55 -3.49
C VAL A 79 -4.25 -12.54 -3.11
N SER A 80 -5.04 -12.89 -2.10
CA SER A 80 -5.99 -11.99 -1.45
C SER A 80 -5.79 -12.06 0.06
N LEU A 81 -6.01 -10.94 0.74
CA LEU A 81 -5.80 -10.80 2.17
C LEU A 81 -7.13 -10.61 2.90
N ALA A 82 -7.28 -11.31 4.03
CA ALA A 82 -8.37 -11.08 4.96
C ALA A 82 -7.99 -9.98 5.96
N VAL A 83 -8.76 -8.91 5.99
CA VAL A 83 -8.42 -7.65 6.67
C VAL A 83 -9.64 -7.07 7.38
N SER A 84 -9.40 -6.34 8.46
CA SER A 84 -10.44 -5.58 9.16
C SER A 84 -10.63 -4.20 8.54
N MET A 85 -11.71 -3.50 8.89
CA MET A 85 -11.92 -2.11 8.45
C MET A 85 -10.81 -1.17 8.95
N VAL A 86 -10.27 -1.43 10.15
CA VAL A 86 -9.16 -0.64 10.71
C VAL A 86 -7.91 -0.85 9.86
N ASP A 87 -7.57 -2.10 9.56
CA ASP A 87 -6.42 -2.42 8.71
C ASP A 87 -6.57 -1.78 7.33
N LEU A 88 -7.76 -1.87 6.76
CA LEU A 88 -8.04 -1.31 5.44
C LEU A 88 -7.93 0.23 5.43
N GLY A 89 -8.22 0.87 6.56
CA GLY A 89 -7.93 2.28 6.82
C GLY A 89 -6.45 2.59 6.70
N GLN A 90 -5.63 1.87 7.46
CA GLN A 90 -4.18 2.08 7.53
C GLN A 90 -3.46 1.65 6.24
N ILE A 91 -3.94 0.62 5.54
CA ILE A 91 -3.43 0.21 4.22
C ILE A 91 -3.70 1.30 3.19
N GLU A 92 -4.92 1.87 3.17
CA GLU A 92 -5.23 2.98 2.25
C GLU A 92 -4.30 4.18 2.49
N ASP A 93 -4.08 4.54 3.75
CA ASP A 93 -3.19 5.63 4.14
C ASP A 93 -1.73 5.35 3.73
N LEU A 94 -1.23 4.13 3.98
CA LEU A 94 0.11 3.70 3.57
C LEU A 94 0.30 3.82 2.05
N LEU A 95 -0.68 3.35 1.27
CA LEU A 95 -0.64 3.40 -0.20
C LEU A 95 -0.72 4.84 -0.71
N LYS A 96 -1.60 5.67 -0.14
CA LYS A 96 -1.73 7.10 -0.50
C LYS A 96 -0.46 7.89 -0.21
N GLY A 97 0.09 7.75 1.00
CA GLY A 97 1.32 8.43 1.40
C GLY A 97 2.50 8.03 0.52
N THR A 98 2.60 6.72 0.22
CA THR A 98 3.61 6.20 -0.72
C THR A 98 3.47 6.81 -2.10
N LEU A 99 2.27 6.77 -2.69
CA LEU A 99 2.03 7.29 -4.03
C LEU A 99 2.29 8.80 -4.12
N PHE A 100 1.86 9.55 -3.09
CA PHE A 100 2.11 10.98 -2.99
C PHE A 100 3.61 11.28 -2.99
N GLN A 101 4.40 10.60 -2.14
CA GLN A 101 5.83 10.84 -2.05
C GLN A 101 6.57 10.49 -3.34
N LEU A 102 6.18 9.40 -4.02
CA LEU A 102 6.76 9.03 -5.32
C LEU A 102 6.51 10.12 -6.36
N LYS A 103 5.25 10.53 -6.54
CA LYS A 103 4.88 11.58 -7.51
C LYS A 103 5.51 12.92 -7.18
N PHE A 104 5.62 13.27 -5.90
CA PHE A 104 6.28 14.49 -5.47
C PHE A 104 7.77 14.49 -5.78
N ASN A 105 8.45 13.37 -5.53
CA ASN A 105 9.87 13.24 -5.87
C ASN A 105 10.09 13.37 -7.39
N ASP A 106 9.27 12.68 -8.19
CA ASP A 106 9.34 12.75 -9.66
C ASP A 106 9.15 14.20 -10.15
N TYR A 107 8.20 14.93 -9.57
CA TYR A 107 7.94 16.33 -9.87
C TYR A 107 9.11 17.26 -9.52
N ILE A 108 9.72 17.08 -8.34
CA ILE A 108 10.89 17.87 -7.93
C ILE A 108 12.08 17.58 -8.83
N GLU A 109 12.32 16.31 -9.17
CA GLU A 109 13.40 15.93 -10.09
C GLU A 109 13.19 16.50 -11.50
N GLU A 110 11.94 16.63 -11.95
CA GLU A 110 11.62 17.28 -13.22
C GLU A 110 11.96 18.79 -13.20
N ILE A 111 11.62 19.49 -12.11
CA ILE A 111 11.91 20.92 -11.97
C ILE A 111 13.41 21.19 -11.86
N CYS A 112 14.14 20.38 -11.10
CA CYS A 112 15.57 20.57 -10.84
C CYS A 112 16.48 20.18 -12.01
N LYS A 113 15.94 19.71 -13.15
CA LYS A 113 16.69 19.43 -14.37
C LYS A 113 16.97 20.68 -15.22
N ASN A 114 16.42 21.83 -14.85
CA ASN A 114 16.72 23.16 -15.44
C ASN A 114 17.82 23.88 -14.67
#